data_AF-Q5P0U7-F1
#
_entry.id   AF-Q5P0U7-F1
#
_cell.length_a   1.000
_cell.length_b   1.000
_cell.length_c   1.000
_cell.angle_alpha   90.00
_cell.angle_beta   90.00
_cell.angle_gamma   90.00
#
_symmetry.space_group_name_H-M   'P 1'
#
loop_
_entity.id
_entity.type
_entity.pdbx_description
1 polymer ?
#
loop_
_entity_poly.entity_id
_entity_poly.type
_entity_poly.pdbx_seq_one_letter_code
_entity_poly.pdbx_strand_id
1 'polypeptide(L)' 'MSSVVGCTTTFDPGWEIDAFGGLASLCQPMEADLYGCTDPCWWPAQLADGLNSARDWTDGKNSALRDWRELQTLFPGD' A
#
# COMPACT_ATOMS: atom_id res chain seq x y z
N MET A 1 6.54 11.21 17.41
CA MET A 1 5.30 11.36 16.62
C MET A 1 4.20 10.64 17.37
N SER A 2 3.09 11.31 17.69
CA SER A 2 1.88 10.57 18.05
C SER A 2 1.41 9.81 16.81
N SER A 3 1.12 8.52 16.94
CA SER A 3 0.51 7.77 15.85
C SER A 3 -0.84 8.38 15.48
N VAL A 4 -1.11 8.49 14.18
CA VAL A 4 -2.41 8.92 13.66
C VAL A 4 -3.29 7.67 13.53
N VAL A 5 -4.52 7.75 14.02
CA VAL A 5 -5.47 6.63 13.94
C VAL A 5 -5.69 6.25 12.48
N GLY A 6 -5.55 4.96 12.16
CA GLY A 6 -5.71 4.41 10.82
C GLY A 6 -4.43 4.37 9.98
N CYS A 7 -3.32 4.96 10.43
CA CYS A 7 -2.04 4.95 9.72
C CYS A 7 -1.08 3.88 10.26
N THR A 8 -0.14 3.44 9.43
CA THR A 8 0.92 2.52 9.86
C THR A 8 1.95 3.22 10.75
N THR A 9 2.54 2.45 11.66
CA THR A 9 3.70 2.86 12.47
C THR A 9 4.94 2.02 12.19
N THR A 10 4.86 1.11 11.20
CA THR A 10 5.99 0.33 10.71
C THR A 10 6.58 1.04 9.50
N PHE A 11 7.76 1.63 9.66
CA PHE A 11 8.37 2.52 8.66
C PHE A 11 9.51 1.83 7.89
N ASP A 12 9.18 1.20 6.76
CA ASP A 12 10.14 0.57 5.83
C ASP A 12 9.84 0.87 4.35
N PRO A 13 9.82 2.13 3.88
CA PRO A 13 10.03 3.39 4.61
C PRO A 13 8.77 3.95 5.29
N GLY A 14 7.59 3.37 5.03
CA GLY A 14 6.28 3.78 5.55
C GLY A 14 5.21 3.77 4.46
N TRP A 15 3.94 4.02 4.83
CA TRP A 15 2.84 4.13 3.87
C TRP A 15 2.23 5.53 3.84
N GLU A 16 1.70 6.02 4.97
CA GLU A 16 1.12 7.37 5.05
C GLU A 16 2.17 8.45 5.33
N ILE A 17 3.20 8.13 6.12
CA ILE A 17 4.34 8.99 6.43
C ILE A 17 5.61 8.14 6.47
N ASP A 18 6.74 8.76 6.15
CA ASP A 18 8.04 8.12 6.32
C ASP A 18 8.55 8.20 7.77
N ALA A 19 9.62 7.45 8.07
CA ALA A 19 10.29 7.45 9.38
C ALA A 19 10.78 8.83 9.84
N PHE A 20 10.93 9.79 8.92
CA PHE A 20 11.37 11.15 9.21
C PHE A 20 10.19 12.11 9.49
N GLY A 21 8.96 11.59 9.44
CA GLY A 21 7.73 12.37 9.64
C GLY A 21 7.32 13.21 8.43
N GLY A 22 7.89 12.91 7.26
CA GLY A 22 7.55 13.53 5.98
C GLY A 22 6.99 12.50 4.99
N LEU A 23 7.13 12.81 3.70
CA LEU A 23 6.73 11.93 2.59
C LEU A 23 7.90 11.67 1.61
N ALA A 24 9.04 12.32 1.83
CA ALA A 24 10.12 12.41 0.86
C ALA A 24 10.88 11.09 0.72
N SER A 25 10.88 10.25 1.76
CA SER A 25 11.50 8.92 1.74
C SER A 25 10.53 7.80 1.37
N LEU A 26 9.24 8.10 1.22
CA LEU A 26 8.30 7.17 0.58
C LEU A 26 8.66 7.00 -0.90
N CYS A 27 8.23 5.92 -1.53
CA CYS A 27 8.47 5.72 -2.96
C CYS A 27 7.83 6.81 -3.82
N GLN A 28 8.57 7.19 -4.87
CA GLN A 28 8.19 8.26 -5.79
C GLN A 28 8.15 7.70 -7.23
N PRO A 29 6.96 7.56 -7.84
CA PRO A 29 5.65 7.73 -7.23
C PRO A 29 5.28 6.54 -6.32
N MET A 30 4.18 6.63 -5.58
CA MET A 30 3.74 5.58 -4.65
C MET A 30 3.51 4.23 -5.35
N GLU A 31 3.06 4.24 -6.61
CA GLU A 31 2.85 3.03 -7.42
C GLU A 31 4.13 2.20 -7.62
N ALA A 32 5.31 2.79 -7.43
CA ALA A 32 6.58 2.06 -7.50
C ALA A 32 6.78 1.10 -6.30
N ASP A 33 6.13 1.35 -5.16
CA ASP A 33 6.17 0.49 -3.97
C ASP A 33 4.96 -0.44 -3.87
N LEU A 34 3.84 -0.05 -4.50
CA LEU A 34 2.53 -0.65 -4.27
C LEU A 34 2.53 -2.18 -4.29
N TYR A 35 3.19 -2.80 -5.27
CA TYR A 35 3.30 -4.28 -5.35
C TYR A 35 4.38 -4.85 -4.43
N GLY A 36 5.45 -4.09 -4.17
CA GLY A 36 6.42 -4.42 -3.12
C GLY A 36 5.80 -4.49 -1.72
N CYS A 37 4.71 -3.74 -1.47
CA CYS A 37 3.95 -3.81 -0.23
C CYS A 37 2.84 -4.86 -0.25
N THR A 38 2.14 -4.99 -1.38
CA THR A 38 0.99 -5.90 -1.58
C THR A 38 1.44 -7.35 -1.57
N ASP A 39 2.45 -7.70 -2.37
CA ASP A 39 2.88 -9.09 -2.58
C ASP A 39 3.36 -9.78 -1.30
N PRO A 40 4.17 -9.15 -0.42
CA PRO A 40 4.58 -9.74 0.85
C PRO A 40 3.67 -9.34 2.03
N CYS A 41 2.62 -8.54 1.79
CA CYS A 41 1.65 -8.12 2.82
C CYS A 41 2.30 -7.28 3.92
N TRP A 42 3.05 -6.27 3.51
CA TRP A 42 3.86 -5.46 4.43
C TRP A 42 2.99 -4.54 5.31
N TRP A 43 1.93 -3.96 4.74
CA TRP A 43 0.96 -3.12 5.44
C TRP A 43 -0.48 -3.57 5.19
N PRO A 44 -0.89 -4.74 5.71
CA PRO A 44 -2.16 -5.39 5.35
C PRO A 44 -3.41 -4.67 5.89
N ALA A 45 -3.24 -3.68 6.79
CA ALA A 45 -4.35 -2.83 7.22
C ALA A 45 -4.63 -1.67 6.24
N GLN A 46 -3.65 -1.30 5.43
CA GLN A 46 -3.70 -0.20 4.47
C GLN A 46 -3.89 -0.67 3.03
N LEU A 47 -3.29 -1.81 2.71
CA LEU A 47 -3.21 -2.37 1.37
C LEU A 47 -3.82 -3.77 1.33
N ALA A 48 -4.22 -4.17 0.13
CA ALA A 48 -4.61 -5.55 -0.13
C ALA A 48 -3.41 -6.48 0.11
N ASP A 49 -3.65 -7.56 0.85
CA ASP A 49 -2.67 -8.61 1.10
C ASP A 49 -2.70 -9.59 -0.09
N GLY A 50 -1.69 -9.53 -0.96
CA GLY A 50 -1.56 -10.39 -2.14
C GLY A 50 -1.05 -11.81 -1.84
N LEU A 51 -0.56 -12.07 -0.63
CA LEU A 51 0.03 -13.35 -0.25
C LEU A 51 -1.02 -14.38 0.17
N ASN A 52 -2.05 -13.91 0.89
CA ASN A 52 -3.02 -14.73 1.61
C ASN A 52 -4.47 -14.37 1.26
N SER A 53 -4.88 -13.11 1.49
CA SER A 53 -6.32 -12.77 1.56
C SER A 53 -6.93 -12.19 0.28
N ALA A 54 -6.14 -11.49 -0.52
CA ALA A 54 -6.56 -10.79 -1.74
C ALA A 54 -5.57 -11.11 -2.89
N ARG A 55 -5.34 -12.41 -3.12
CA ARG A 55 -4.33 -12.94 -4.05
C ARG A 55 -4.54 -12.55 -5.52
N ASP A 56 -5.78 -12.22 -5.88
CA ASP A 56 -6.22 -11.84 -7.22
C ASP A 56 -6.37 -10.32 -7.40
N TRP A 57 -6.02 -9.53 -6.38
CA TRP A 57 -6.26 -8.08 -6.39
C TRP A 57 -5.53 -7.35 -7.54
N THR A 58 -4.34 -7.83 -7.89
CA THR A 58 -3.48 -7.32 -8.97
C THR A 58 -3.65 -8.07 -10.31
N ASP A 59 -4.55 -9.05 -10.40
CA ASP A 59 -4.73 -9.85 -11.61
C ASP A 59 -5.11 -8.96 -12.80
N GLY A 60 -4.37 -9.12 -13.90
CA GLY A 60 -4.54 -8.33 -15.12
C GLY A 60 -3.96 -6.91 -15.06
N LYS A 61 -3.44 -6.47 -13.91
CA LYS A 61 -2.99 -5.10 -13.64
C LYS A 61 -1.48 -5.08 -13.45
N ASN A 62 -0.74 -5.66 -14.38
CA ASN A 62 0.69 -5.95 -14.22
C ASN A 62 1.57 -4.69 -14.06
N SER A 63 1.06 -3.51 -14.42
CA SER A 63 1.78 -2.25 -14.28
C SER A 63 1.01 -1.27 -13.39
N ALA A 64 1.38 -1.19 -12.11
CA ALA A 64 0.78 -0.19 -11.20
C ALA A 64 0.84 1.24 -11.79
N LEU A 65 1.94 1.62 -12.43
CA LEU A 65 2.08 2.93 -13.09
C LEU A 65 1.03 3.22 -14.18
N ARG A 66 0.46 2.18 -14.82
CA ARG A 66 -0.53 2.32 -15.91
C ARG A 66 -1.94 1.98 -15.46
N ASP A 67 -2.07 0.93 -14.66
CA ASP A 67 -3.31 0.22 -14.37
C ASP A 67 -3.83 0.52 -12.96
N TRP A 68 -3.22 1.47 -12.22
CA TRP A 68 -3.60 1.79 -10.83
C TRP A 68 -5.09 2.09 -10.63
N ARG A 69 -5.77 2.61 -11.66
CA ARG A 69 -7.21 2.92 -11.62
C ARG A 69 -8.09 1.68 -11.49
N GLU A 70 -7.57 0.51 -11.85
CA GLU A 70 -8.30 -0.76 -11.81
C GLU A 70 -8.19 -1.44 -10.44
N LEU A 71 -7.31 -0.96 -9.56
CA LEU A 71 -7.15 -1.46 -8.20
C LEU A 71 -8.33 -0.99 -7.33
N GLN A 72 -9.05 -1.93 -6.72
CA GLN A 72 -10.29 -1.66 -5.98
C GLN A 72 -10.05 -1.62 -4.47
N THR A 73 -10.88 -0.89 -3.73
CA THR A 73 -10.92 -1.01 -2.27
C THR A 73 -11.53 -2.36 -1.88
N LEU A 74 -10.96 -3.02 -0.86
CA LEU A 74 -11.50 -4.30 -0.37
C LEU A 74 -12.66 -4.13 0.61
N PHE A 75 -12.71 -2.99 1.31
CA PHE A 75 -13.81 -2.72 2.24
C PHE A 75 -15.12 -2.57 1.44
N PRO A 76 -16.16 -3.36 1.74
CA PRO A 76 -17.46 -3.17 1.11
C PRO A 76 -17.97 -1.78 1.46
N GLY A 77 -18.57 -1.08 0.49
CA GLY A 77 -19.24 0.19 0.79
C GLY A 77 -20.28 0.02 1.90
N ASP A 78 -20.53 1.11 2.63
CA ASP A 78 -21.51 1.15 3.72
C ASP A 78 -22.94 0.77 3.27
#